data_AF-A0A2E0G8M4-F1
#
_entry.id   AF-A0A2E0G8M4-F1
#
_cell.length_a   1.000
_cell.length_b   1.000
_cell.length_c   1.000
_cell.angle_alpha   90.00
_cell.angle_beta   90.00
_cell.angle_gamma   90.00
#
_symmetry.space_group_name_H-M   'P 1'
#
loop_
_entity.id
_entity.type
_entity.pdbx_description
1 polymer ?
#
loop_
_entity_poly.entity_id
_entity_poly.type
_entity_poly.pdbx_seq_one_letter_code
_entity_poly.pdbx_strand_id
1 'polypeptide(L)'
;MAQDKMEVFYSPIGGAGQIGMNLYLYGYKLPNNETNWIMVDCGIGFADDYYPGIDIMVPDIDFLNNKQNNLLAIILTHSHEDHYGAVSSIINNRIDVPIYCTKFTSELL
;
A
#
# COMPACT_ATOMS: atom_id res chain seq x y z
N MET A 1 -28.43 22.86 -5.73
CA MET A 1 -28.20 21.91 -4.61
C MET A 1 -27.41 20.74 -5.18
N ALA A 2 -26.09 20.90 -5.31
CA ALA A 2 -25.23 19.79 -5.71
C ALA A 2 -25.07 18.91 -4.46
N GLN A 3 -25.57 17.69 -4.50
CA GLN A 3 -25.29 16.67 -3.49
C GLN A 3 -23.79 16.58 -3.26
N ASP A 4 -23.37 16.55 -1.99
CA ASP A 4 -22.01 16.30 -1.55
C ASP A 4 -21.49 15.02 -2.23
N LYS A 5 -20.80 15.18 -3.38
CA LYS A 5 -20.27 14.05 -4.14
C LYS A 5 -19.06 13.52 -3.39
N MET A 6 -19.19 12.30 -2.87
CA MET A 6 -18.05 11.54 -2.37
C MET A 6 -17.05 11.35 -3.51
N GLU A 7 -15.88 11.95 -3.39
CA GLU A 7 -14.76 11.74 -4.32
C GLU A 7 -14.06 10.44 -3.95
N VAL A 8 -13.87 9.56 -4.94
CA VAL A 8 -13.19 8.27 -4.79
C VAL A 8 -11.92 8.30 -5.64
N PHE A 9 -10.84 7.77 -5.08
CA PHE A 9 -9.51 7.74 -5.69
C PHE A 9 -9.04 6.31 -5.88
N TYR A 10 -8.26 6.10 -6.93
CA TYR A 10 -7.45 4.91 -7.14
C TYR A 10 -6.03 5.36 -7.49
N SER A 11 -5.04 4.82 -6.78
CA SER A 11 -3.63 5.18 -7.00
C SER A 11 -2.76 3.91 -6.98
N PRO A 12 -2.20 3.50 -8.13
CA PRO A 12 -1.22 2.41 -8.17
C PRO A 12 0.16 2.96 -7.78
N ILE A 13 0.60 2.72 -6.55
CA ILE A 13 1.90 3.18 -6.07
C ILE A 13 3.03 2.27 -6.55
N GLY A 14 2.75 0.98 -6.69
CA GLY A 14 3.66 0.01 -7.29
C GLY A 14 2.91 -1.11 -8.01
N GLY A 15 3.64 -1.89 -8.82
CA GLY A 15 3.07 -2.91 -9.73
C GLY A 15 2.54 -2.37 -11.07
N ALA A 16 2.24 -1.07 -11.18
CA ALA A 16 1.87 -0.47 -12.47
C ALA A 16 3.11 -0.11 -13.30
N GLY A 17 3.23 -0.70 -14.50
CA GLY A 17 4.34 -0.45 -15.41
C GLY A 17 5.62 -1.25 -15.12
N GLN A 18 5.58 -2.16 -14.15
CA GLN A 18 6.67 -3.04 -13.76
C GLN A 18 6.15 -4.34 -13.12
N ILE A 19 6.99 -5.37 -13.04
CA ILE A 19 6.65 -6.62 -12.33
C ILE A 19 7.05 -6.47 -10.85
N GLY A 20 6.12 -6.79 -9.96
CA GLY A 20 6.28 -6.73 -8.51
C GLY A 20 6.21 -5.33 -7.90
N MET A 21 6.55 -5.23 -6.61
CA MET A 21 6.23 -4.07 -5.76
C MET A 21 4.73 -3.74 -5.72
N ASN A 22 3.84 -4.73 -5.71
CA ASN A 22 2.40 -4.43 -5.75
C ASN A 22 1.99 -3.62 -4.51
N LEU A 23 1.38 -2.45 -4.76
CA LEU A 23 0.74 -1.62 -3.75
C LEU A 23 -0.28 -0.72 -4.42
N TYR A 24 -1.54 -0.93 -4.09
CA TYR A 24 -2.66 -0.20 -4.67
C TYR A 24 -3.46 0.48 -3.58
N LEU A 25 -3.84 1.73 -3.82
CA LEU A 25 -4.63 2.51 -2.87
C LEU A 25 -6.00 2.82 -3.42
N TYR A 26 -6.99 2.58 -2.58
CA TYR A 26 -8.37 2.97 -2.81
C TYR A 26 -8.74 3.99 -1.75
N GLY A 27 -9.09 5.20 -2.20
CA GLY A 27 -9.32 6.33 -1.30
C GLY A 27 -10.71 6.93 -1.44
N TYR A 28 -11.16 7.62 -0.41
CA TYR A 28 -12.30 8.52 -0.51
C TYR A 28 -12.09 9.75 0.36
N LYS A 29 -12.58 10.89 -0.11
CA LYS A 29 -12.40 12.18 0.56
C LYS A 29 -13.67 12.63 1.27
N LEU A 30 -13.48 13.06 2.51
CA LEU A 30 -14.51 13.59 3.39
C LEU A 30 -14.69 15.11 3.17
N PRO A 31 -15.84 15.69 3.56
CA PRO A 31 -16.10 17.14 3.43
C PRO A 31 -15.11 18.03 4.19
N ASN A 32 -14.46 17.52 5.24
CA ASN A 32 -13.41 18.19 6.00
C ASN A 32 -12.01 18.14 5.32
N ASN A 33 -11.95 17.68 4.07
CA ASN A 33 -10.74 17.56 3.26
C ASN A 33 -9.76 16.44 3.71
N GLU A 34 -10.18 15.56 4.64
CA GLU A 34 -9.45 14.34 4.97
C GLU A 34 -9.69 13.27 3.89
N THR A 35 -8.65 12.50 3.57
CA THR A 35 -8.72 11.37 2.64
C THR A 35 -8.41 10.09 3.39
N ASN A 36 -9.39 9.20 3.40
CA ASN A 36 -9.23 7.86 3.96
C ASN A 36 -8.78 6.92 2.85
N TRP A 37 -7.83 6.04 3.17
CA TRP A 37 -7.22 5.09 2.26
C TRP A 37 -7.38 3.66 2.74
N ILE A 38 -7.53 2.73 1.80
CA ILE A 38 -7.36 1.29 1.97
C ILE A 38 -6.21 0.89 1.06
N MET A 39 -5.22 0.22 1.62
CA MET A 39 -4.10 -0.36 0.87
C MET A 39 -4.41 -1.80 0.51
N VAL A 40 -4.18 -2.17 -0.74
CA VAL A 40 -4.24 -3.54 -1.22
C VAL A 40 -2.84 -3.93 -1.67
N ASP A 41 -2.30 -4.94 -1.00
CA ASP A 41 -0.94 -5.44 -1.11
C ASP A 41 0.16 -4.43 -0.71
N CYS A 42 1.31 -4.97 -0.33
CA CYS A 42 2.52 -4.23 0.01
C CYS A 42 3.73 -5.16 -0.25
N GLY A 43 4.10 -5.27 -1.52
CA GLY A 43 5.10 -6.23 -1.98
C GLY A 43 6.49 -5.67 -2.23
N ILE A 44 7.46 -6.57 -2.41
CA ILE A 44 8.80 -6.24 -2.88
C ILE A 44 8.94 -6.35 -4.40
N GLY A 45 9.98 -5.73 -4.94
CA GLY A 45 10.48 -5.98 -6.28
C GLY A 45 11.98 -6.27 -6.22
N PHE A 46 12.49 -6.95 -7.24
CA PHE A 46 13.92 -7.20 -7.37
C PHE A 46 14.55 -6.11 -8.22
N ALA A 47 15.68 -5.59 -7.76
CA ALA A 47 16.49 -4.68 -8.54
C ALA A 47 17.12 -5.42 -9.74
N ASP A 48 17.27 -4.71 -10.84
CA ASP A 48 17.96 -5.17 -12.03
C ASP A 48 19.39 -4.58 -12.09
N ASP A 49 20.10 -4.89 -13.17
CA ASP A 49 21.49 -4.46 -13.36
C ASP A 49 21.67 -2.92 -13.40
N TYR A 50 20.58 -2.13 -13.47
CA TYR A 50 20.66 -0.67 -13.39
C TYR A 50 20.88 -0.14 -11.97
N TYR A 51 20.62 -0.96 -10.94
CA TYR A 51 20.75 -0.58 -9.52
C TYR A 51 21.81 -1.44 -8.80
N PRO A 52 23.11 -1.29 -9.13
CA PRO A 52 24.16 -2.11 -8.54
C PRO A 52 24.24 -1.94 -7.02
N GLY A 53 24.20 -3.05 -6.30
CA GLY A 53 24.26 -3.09 -4.83
C GLY A 53 22.90 -2.98 -4.13
N ILE A 54 21.80 -2.94 -4.89
CA ILE A 54 20.44 -3.05 -4.35
C ILE A 54 19.92 -4.46 -4.66
N ASP A 55 19.44 -5.17 -3.63
CA ASP A 55 18.84 -6.50 -3.80
C ASP A 55 17.32 -6.41 -3.96
N ILE A 56 16.70 -5.53 -3.15
CA ILE A 56 15.25 -5.41 -3.02
C ILE A 56 14.85 -3.94 -3.12
N MET A 57 13.75 -3.70 -3.82
CA MET A 57 13.05 -2.41 -3.88
C MET A 57 11.67 -2.54 -3.26
N VAL A 58 11.18 -1.44 -2.67
CA VAL A 58 9.85 -1.36 -2.06
C VAL A 58 9.10 -0.09 -2.51
N PRO A 59 7.76 -0.09 -2.50
CA PRO A 59 6.97 1.10 -2.82
C PRO A 59 7.24 2.25 -1.85
N ASP A 60 7.25 3.48 -2.38
CA ASP A 60 7.30 4.69 -1.55
C ASP A 60 5.88 5.06 -1.07
N ILE A 61 5.70 5.11 0.25
CA ILE A 61 4.44 5.45 0.90
C ILE A 61 4.50 6.76 1.69
N ASP A 62 5.54 7.57 1.53
CA ASP A 62 5.76 8.75 2.37
C ASP A 62 4.62 9.79 2.25
N PHE A 63 3.84 9.78 1.17
CA PHE A 63 2.66 10.63 1.03
C PHE A 63 1.57 10.32 2.09
N LEU A 64 1.54 9.11 2.67
CA LEU A 64 0.65 8.74 3.77
C LEU A 64 1.01 9.44 5.09
N ASN A 65 2.22 10.00 5.22
CA ASN A 65 2.63 10.74 6.42
C ASN A 65 1.94 12.13 6.52
N ASN A 66 1.22 12.57 5.49
CA ASN A 66 0.44 13.81 5.56
C ASN A 66 -0.74 13.63 6.52
N LYS A 67 -0.93 14.58 7.46
CA LYS A 67 -2.04 14.57 8.44
C LYS A 67 -3.45 14.53 7.83
N GLN A 68 -3.59 14.89 6.56
CA GLN A 68 -4.87 14.79 5.83
C GLN A 68 -5.13 13.39 5.26
N ASN A 69 -4.12 12.51 5.25
CA ASN A 69 -4.24 11.13 4.80
C ASN A 69 -4.35 10.21 6.00
N ASN A 70 -5.34 9.32 5.97
CA ASN A 70 -5.56 8.34 7.01
C ASN A 70 -5.66 6.96 6.38
N LEU A 71 -4.71 6.08 6.68
CA LEU A 71 -4.77 4.69 6.24
C LEU A 71 -5.66 3.91 7.22
N LEU A 72 -6.72 3.29 6.71
CA LEU A 72 -7.70 2.59 7.54
C LEU A 72 -7.35 1.12 7.75
N ALA A 73 -6.80 0.49 6.72
CA ALA A 73 -6.56 -0.94 6.69
C ALA A 73 -5.63 -1.32 5.53
N ILE A 74 -5.06 -2.52 5.65
CA ILE A 74 -4.24 -3.16 4.63
C ILE A 74 -4.86 -4.50 4.32
N ILE A 75 -5.06 -4.81 3.05
CA ILE A 75 -5.59 -6.08 2.58
C ILE A 75 -4.48 -6.77 1.79
N LEU A 76 -4.05 -7.95 2.24
CA LEU A 76 -3.11 -8.78 1.50
C LEU A 76 -3.88 -9.86 0.76
N THR A 77 -3.74 -9.87 -0.56
CA THR A 77 -4.49 -10.78 -1.45
C THR A 77 -3.99 -12.22 -1.31
N HIS A 78 -2.68 -12.41 -1.28
CA HIS A 78 -2.00 -13.69 -1.10
C HIS A 78 -0.54 -13.45 -0.67
N SER A 79 0.23 -14.52 -0.49
CA SER A 79 1.57 -14.48 0.13
C SER A 79 2.72 -14.67 -0.85
N HIS A 80 2.58 -14.28 -2.11
CA HIS A 80 3.77 -14.12 -2.94
C HIS A 80 4.49 -12.84 -2.55
N GLU A 81 5.82 -12.88 -2.49
CA GLU A 81 6.69 -11.80 -2.00
C GLU A 81 6.38 -10.44 -2.64
N ASP A 82 5.98 -10.44 -3.90
CA ASP A 82 5.62 -9.25 -4.64
C ASP A 82 4.26 -8.64 -4.26
N HIS A 83 3.54 -9.24 -3.30
CA HIS A 83 2.28 -8.76 -2.72
C HIS A 83 2.32 -8.52 -1.20
N TYR A 84 3.23 -9.15 -0.44
CA TYR A 84 3.33 -8.95 1.02
C TYR A 84 4.75 -8.68 1.54
N GLY A 85 5.79 -8.92 0.74
CA GLY A 85 7.16 -8.95 1.23
C GLY A 85 7.67 -7.61 1.79
N ALA A 86 7.03 -6.48 1.43
CA ALA A 86 7.42 -5.18 1.93
C ALA A 86 6.72 -4.81 3.25
N VAL A 87 5.76 -5.63 3.72
CA VAL A 87 4.99 -5.35 4.93
C VAL A 87 5.89 -5.17 6.15
N SER A 88 6.84 -6.08 6.36
CA SER A 88 7.78 -6.04 7.48
C SER A 88 8.67 -4.79 7.49
N SER A 89 9.05 -4.31 6.30
CA SER A 89 9.96 -3.18 6.14
C SER A 89 9.24 -1.82 6.25
N ILE A 90 8.01 -1.75 5.75
CA ILE A 90 7.25 -0.50 5.63
C ILE A 90 6.30 -0.29 6.81
N ILE A 91 5.57 -1.32 7.22
CA ILE A 91 4.40 -1.17 8.11
C ILE A 91 4.80 -1.30 9.58
N ASN A 92 5.57 -2.34 9.93
CA ASN A 92 5.88 -2.67 11.34
C ASN A 92 6.58 -1.54 12.12
N ASN A 93 7.22 -0.59 11.43
CA ASN A 93 7.92 0.55 12.07
C ASN A 93 7.24 1.91 11.88
N ARG A 94 6.17 2.01 11.08
CA ARG A 94 5.62 3.32 10.66
C ARG A 94 4.10 3.43 10.76
N ILE A 95 3.35 2.31 10.76
CA ILE A 95 1.90 2.33 10.60
C ILE A 95 1.25 1.29 11.52
N ASP A 96 0.35 1.75 12.40
CA ASP A 96 -0.47 0.90 13.28
C ASP A 96 -1.90 0.82 12.74
N VAL A 97 -2.16 -0.15 11.84
CA VAL A 97 -3.46 -0.37 11.19
C VAL A 97 -3.76 -1.87 11.06
N PRO A 98 -5.04 -2.28 11.04
CA PRO A 98 -5.41 -3.68 10.87
C PRO A 98 -5.00 -4.22 9.49
N ILE A 99 -4.40 -5.41 9.50
CA ILE A 99 -4.08 -6.18 8.30
C ILE A 99 -5.10 -7.31 8.14
N TYR A 100 -5.79 -7.33 6.99
CA TYR A 100 -6.75 -8.37 6.61
C TYR A 100 -6.13 -9.28 5.56
N CYS A 101 -6.11 -10.58 5.81
CA CYS A 101 -5.57 -11.56 4.88
C CYS A 101 -6.13 -12.96 5.15
N THR A 102 -5.84 -13.90 4.27
CA THR A 102 -6.19 -15.31 4.50
C THR A 102 -5.33 -15.90 5.62
N LYS A 103 -5.79 -17.01 6.21
CA LYS A 103 -5.04 -17.71 7.26
C LYS A 103 -3.63 -18.08 6.81
N PHE A 104 -3.45 -18.53 5.56
CA PHE A 104 -2.11 -18.90 5.08
C PHE A 104 -1.18 -17.69 5.02
N THR A 105 -1.66 -16.56 4.50
CA THR A 105 -0.91 -15.31 4.45
C THR A 105 -0.57 -14.78 5.85
N SER A 106 -1.48 -14.89 6.82
CA SER A 106 -1.22 -14.41 8.19
C SER A 106 -0.12 -15.17 8.91
N GLU A 107 0.11 -16.45 8.58
CA GLU A 107 1.18 -17.26 9.20
C GLU A 107 2.58 -16.88 8.67
N LEU A 108 2.65 -16.02 7.65
CA LEU A 108 3.90 -15.56 7.02
C LEU A 108 4.25 -14.11 7.38
N LEU A 109 3.39 -13.42 8.14
CA LEU A 109 3.62 -12.08 8.69
C LEU A 109 4.32 -12.17 10.05
#